data_AF-A0A820F9C5-F1
#
_entry.id   AF-A0A820F9C5-F1
#
_cell.length_a   1.000
_cell.length_b   1.000
_cell.length_c   1.000
_cell.angle_alpha   90.00
_cell.angle_beta   90.00
_cell.angle_gamma   90.00
#
_symmetry.space_group_name_H-M   'P 1'
#
loop_
_entity.id
_entity.type
_entity.pdbx_description
1 polymer ?
#
loop_
_entity_poly.entity_id
_entity_poly.type
_entity_poly.pdbx_seq_one_letter_code
_entity_poly.pdbx_strand_id
1 'polypeptide(L)'
;MIISTLAGMISVLGFEYLLPILKRIRIHDTCGVNNLHGMSGIEGTIVASIDNRSGYLNHLTDQCLSGGISRSNSIQAAALGLTLDMGIIGGLITGVILRIPIFAQKDNDFDDEENWRLPQNVHEIFSTNDSYADTSKYHSPTYL
;
A
#
# COMPACT_ATOMS: atom_id res chain seq x y z
N MET A 1 -17.70 -12.32 1.17
CA MET A 1 -17.77 -12.00 -0.27
C MET A 1 -18.05 -10.53 -0.49
N ILE A 2 -19.16 -9.97 0.00
CA ILE A 2 -19.51 -8.54 -0.22
C ILE A 2 -18.43 -7.58 0.30
N ILE A 3 -17.98 -7.72 1.55
CA ILE A 3 -16.94 -6.85 2.14
C ILE A 3 -15.65 -6.87 1.30
N SER A 4 -15.19 -8.05 0.90
CA SER A 4 -13.97 -8.20 0.09
C SER A 4 -14.12 -7.59 -1.32
N THR A 5 -15.31 -7.63 -1.92
CA THR A 5 -15.58 -6.99 -3.20
C THR A 5 -15.57 -5.46 -3.08
N LEU A 6 -16.15 -4.90 -2.01
CA LEU A 6 -16.10 -3.46 -1.74
C LEU A 6 -14.67 -2.99 -1.52
N ALA A 7 -13.90 -3.70 -0.70
CA ALA A 7 -12.47 -3.42 -0.49
C ALA A 7 -11.66 -3.48 -1.78
N GLY A 8 -11.95 -4.46 -2.65
CA GLY A 8 -11.34 -4.54 -3.98
C GLY A 8 -11.65 -3.32 -4.84
N MET A 9 -12.91 -2.87 -4.88
CA MET A 9 -13.31 -1.67 -5.64
C MET A 9 -12.65 -0.40 -5.09
N ILE A 10 -12.62 -0.22 -3.77
CA ILE A 10 -11.98 0.93 -3.13
C ILE A 10 -10.48 0.96 -3.44
N SER A 11 -9.81 -0.20 -3.38
CA SER A 11 -8.40 -0.32 -3.74
C SER A 11 -8.14 0.12 -5.19
N VAL A 12 -8.91 -0.42 -6.16
CA VAL A 12 -8.76 -0.07 -7.59
C VAL A 12 -9.00 1.42 -7.85
N LEU A 13 -10.03 2.01 -7.24
CA LEU A 13 -10.25 3.45 -7.34
C LEU A 13 -9.11 4.27 -6.72
N GLY A 14 -8.50 3.76 -5.65
CA GLY A 14 -7.30 4.33 -5.05
C GLY A 14 -6.10 4.34 -6.00
N PHE A 15 -5.89 3.23 -6.72
CA PHE A 15 -4.83 3.16 -7.73
C PHE A 15 -5.03 4.19 -8.85
N GLU A 16 -6.26 4.35 -9.35
CA GLU A 16 -6.54 5.28 -10.44
C GLU A 16 -6.48 6.76 -10.00
N TYR A 17 -7.11 7.10 -8.88
CA TYR A 17 -7.33 8.49 -8.49
C TYR A 17 -6.45 8.98 -7.34
N LEU A 18 -6.11 8.12 -6.39
CA LEU A 18 -5.38 8.55 -5.19
C LEU A 18 -3.87 8.61 -5.44
N LEU A 19 -3.29 7.67 -6.17
CA LEU A 19 -1.86 7.69 -6.55
C LEU A 19 -1.41 8.99 -7.24
N PRO A 20 -2.11 9.51 -8.28
CA PRO A 20 -1.67 10.76 -8.92
C PRO A 20 -1.76 11.96 -7.97
N ILE A 21 -2.70 11.96 -7.01
CA ILE A 21 -2.82 13.00 -5.99
C ILE A 21 -1.65 12.91 -4.99
N LEU A 22 -1.32 11.71 -4.50
CA LEU A 22 -0.20 11.47 -3.60
C LEU A 22 1.14 11.91 -4.22
N LYS A 23 1.34 11.57 -5.51
CA LYS A 23 2.51 12.04 -6.26
C LYS A 23 2.60 13.56 -6.30
N ARG A 24 1.47 14.27 -6.46
CA ARG A 24 1.43 15.74 -6.47
C ARG A 24 1.84 16.35 -5.13
N ILE A 25 1.55 15.69 -4.01
CA ILE A 25 1.99 16.12 -2.66
C ILE A 25 3.35 15.54 -2.25
N ARG A 26 4.12 14.99 -3.19
CA ARG A 26 5.45 14.39 -3.00
C ARG A 26 5.48 13.15 -2.11
N ILE A 27 4.35 12.45 -1.98
CA ILE A 27 4.30 11.12 -1.37
C ILE A 27 4.42 10.09 -2.48
N HIS A 28 5.59 9.47 -2.58
CA HIS A 28 5.86 8.44 -3.58
C HIS A 28 5.49 7.07 -3.00
N ASP A 29 4.38 6.52 -3.45
CA ASP A 29 3.93 5.17 -3.12
C ASP A 29 4.13 4.26 -4.34
N THR A 30 5.34 3.70 -4.49
CA THR A 30 5.76 2.92 -5.66
C THR A 30 4.83 1.74 -5.98
N CYS A 31 4.38 1.03 -4.95
CA CYS A 31 3.56 -0.19 -5.12
C CYS A 31 2.07 0.04 -4.81
N GLY A 32 1.67 1.26 -4.46
CA GLY A 32 0.30 1.56 -4.02
C GLY A 32 -0.09 0.86 -2.72
N VAL A 33 0.86 0.69 -1.79
CA VAL A 33 0.64 0.01 -0.51
C VAL A 33 -0.44 0.72 0.31
N ASN A 34 -0.57 2.04 0.19
CA ASN A 34 -1.62 2.79 0.85
C ASN A 34 -3.03 2.37 0.36
N ASN A 35 -3.17 2.10 -0.95
CA ASN A 35 -4.45 1.69 -1.52
C ASN A 35 -4.78 0.23 -1.21
N LEU A 36 -3.77 -0.65 -1.32
CA LEU A 36 -3.97 -2.08 -1.14
C LEU A 36 -4.07 -2.49 0.32
N HIS A 37 -3.22 -1.96 1.20
CA HIS A 37 -3.13 -2.38 2.59
C HIS A 37 -3.71 -1.34 3.56
N GLY A 38 -3.45 -0.05 3.32
CA GLY A 38 -3.91 1.03 4.20
C GLY A 38 -5.43 1.17 4.19
N MET A 39 -6.00 1.50 3.03
CA MET A 39 -7.45 1.73 2.89
C MET A 39 -8.28 0.47 3.16
N SER A 40 -7.84 -0.71 2.68
CA SER A 40 -8.53 -1.98 2.95
C SER A 40 -8.49 -2.36 4.43
N GLY A 41 -7.38 -2.07 5.12
CA GLY A 41 -7.23 -2.31 6.57
C GLY A 41 -8.17 -1.43 7.41
N ILE A 42 -8.32 -0.16 7.02
CA ILE A 42 -9.27 0.78 7.65
C ILE A 42 -10.70 0.29 7.45
N GLU A 43 -11.09 -0.13 6.25
CA GLU A 43 -12.41 -0.70 5.98
C GLU A 43 -12.68 -1.94 6.85
N GLY A 44 -11.71 -2.83 6.99
CA GLY A 44 -11.81 -4.01 7.84
C GLY A 44 -12.14 -3.67 9.30
N THR A 45 -11.54 -2.60 9.82
CA THR A 45 -11.80 -2.16 11.20
C THR A 45 -13.16 -1.49 11.37
N ILE A 46 -13.62 -0.75 10.35
CA ILE A 46 -14.99 -0.18 10.33
C ILE A 46 -16.02 -1.31 10.35
N VAL A 47 -15.84 -2.33 9.52
CA VAL A 47 -16.73 -3.50 9.47
C VAL A 47 -16.72 -4.25 10.81
N ALA A 48 -15.54 -4.49 11.40
CA ALA A 48 -15.42 -5.14 12.69
C ALA A 48 -16.09 -4.36 13.83
N SER A 49 -16.17 -3.03 13.72
CA SER A 49 -16.82 -2.15 14.71
C SER A 49 -18.35 -2.22 14.64
N ILE A 50 -18.90 -2.65 13.50
CA ILE A 50 -20.35 -2.78 13.29
C ILE A 50 -20.82 -4.18 13.67
N ASP A 51 -19.99 -5.21 13.44
CA ASP A 51 -20.30 -6.62 13.72
C ASP A 51 -20.24 -6.92 15.23
N ASN A 52 -21.15 -6.29 15.97
CA ASN A 52 -21.43 -6.63 17.33
C ASN A 52 -22.39 -7.81 17.33
N ARG A 53 -21.85 -8.98 17.69
CA ARG A 53 -22.56 -10.15 18.26
C ARG A 53 -22.99 -11.21 17.25
N SER A 54 -22.08 -12.17 17.03
CA SER A 54 -22.45 -13.56 16.80
C SER A 54 -22.38 -14.32 18.15
N GLY A 55 -23.43 -15.07 18.50
CA GLY A 55 -23.45 -15.92 19.69
C GLY A 55 -22.29 -16.94 19.75
N TYR A 56 -21.68 -17.23 18.60
CA TYR A 56 -20.50 -18.08 18.45
C TYR A 56 -19.19 -17.42 18.94
N LEU A 57 -19.10 -16.09 18.83
CA LEU A 57 -17.92 -15.33 19.29
C LEU A 57 -17.87 -15.17 20.80
N ASN A 58 -19.02 -15.21 21.50
CA ASN A 58 -19.08 -15.05 22.95
C ASN A 58 -18.35 -16.17 23.69
N HIS A 59 -18.37 -17.41 23.17
CA HIS A 59 -17.60 -18.52 23.74
C HIS A 59 -16.10 -18.42 23.48
N LEU A 60 -15.70 -17.80 22.36
CA LEU A 60 -14.29 -17.59 22.01
C LEU A 60 -13.69 -16.37 22.73
N THR A 61 -14.48 -15.35 23.02
CA THR A 61 -14.02 -14.14 23.73
C THR A 61 -13.74 -14.41 25.20
N ASP A 62 -14.54 -15.26 25.85
CA ASP A 62 -14.32 -15.66 27.25
C ASP A 62 -13.02 -16.46 27.42
N GLN A 63 -12.62 -17.26 26.42
CA GLN A 63 -11.43 -18.11 26.50
C GLN A 63 -10.14 -17.43 26.08
N CYS A 64 -10.16 -16.51 25.10
CA CYS A 64 -8.95 -15.85 24.60
C CYS A 64 -8.66 -14.49 25.24
N LEU A 65 -9.67 -13.85 25.87
CA LEU A 65 -9.58 -12.49 26.40
C LEU A 65 -10.05 -12.42 27.86
N SER A 66 -9.64 -13.39 28.68
CA SER A 66 -9.94 -13.53 30.13
C SER A 66 -9.59 -12.30 31.00
N GLY A 67 -9.08 -11.21 30.40
CA GLY A 67 -8.86 -9.89 31.02
C GLY A 67 -10.00 -8.87 30.88
N GLY A 68 -11.19 -9.23 30.37
CA GLY A 68 -12.40 -8.40 30.53
C GLY A 68 -12.49 -7.12 29.67
N ILE A 69 -11.73 -7.02 28.58
CA ILE A 69 -11.88 -5.89 27.65
C ILE A 69 -13.09 -6.15 26.76
N SER A 70 -14.21 -5.51 27.10
CA SER A 70 -15.46 -5.59 26.33
C SER A 70 -15.23 -5.03 24.92
N ARG A 71 -15.46 -5.84 23.88
CA ARG A 71 -15.37 -5.38 22.49
C ARG A 71 -16.44 -4.32 22.25
N SER A 72 -16.01 -3.08 22.15
CA SER A 72 -16.84 -1.92 21.89
C SER A 72 -16.28 -1.13 20.71
N ASN A 73 -17.15 -0.39 20.05
CA ASN A 73 -16.79 0.44 18.91
C ASN A 73 -15.70 1.45 19.30
N SER A 74 -15.72 1.94 20.55
CA SER A 74 -14.70 2.85 21.08
C SER A 74 -13.34 2.16 21.24
N ILE A 75 -13.30 0.91 21.68
CA ILE A 75 -12.04 0.15 21.81
C ILE A 75 -11.46 -0.19 20.43
N GLN A 76 -12.29 -0.54 19.45
CA GLN A 76 -11.81 -0.78 18.08
C GLN A 76 -11.30 0.49 17.41
N ALA A 77 -12.00 1.62 17.58
CA ALA A 77 -11.53 2.92 17.10
C ALA A 77 -10.23 3.37 17.78
N ALA A 78 -10.10 3.16 19.09
CA ALA A 78 -8.87 3.44 19.82
C ALA A 78 -7.71 2.57 19.36
N ALA A 79 -7.96 1.27 19.10
CA ALA A 79 -6.95 0.36 18.55
C ALA A 79 -6.51 0.77 17.14
N LEU A 80 -7.43 1.23 16.28
CA LEU A 80 -7.10 1.77 14.96
C LEU A 80 -6.21 3.02 15.09
N GLY A 81 -6.61 3.96 15.94
CA GLY A 81 -5.85 5.18 16.20
C GLY A 81 -4.42 4.88 16.65
N LEU A 82 -4.27 4.03 17.68
CA LEU A 82 -2.95 3.62 18.17
C LEU A 82 -2.10 2.95 17.08
N THR A 83 -2.72 2.14 16.23
CA THR A 83 -2.01 1.46 15.12
C THR A 83 -1.51 2.47 14.08
N LEU A 84 -2.35 3.46 13.72
CA LEU A 84 -1.96 4.53 12.81
C LEU A 84 -0.85 5.39 13.41
N ASP A 85 -0.97 5.77 14.67
CA ASP A 85 0.03 6.58 15.37
C ASP A 85 1.38 5.88 15.41
N MET A 86 1.40 4.59 15.79
CA MET A 86 2.62 3.79 15.80
C MET A 86 3.23 3.64 14.41
N GLY A 87 2.41 3.42 13.38
CA GLY A 87 2.86 3.33 11.99
C GLY A 87 3.48 4.63 11.49
N ILE A 88 2.84 5.77 11.77
CA ILE A 88 3.32 7.10 11.35
C ILE A 88 4.61 7.46 12.08
N ILE A 89 4.63 7.35 13.42
CA ILE A 89 5.79 7.73 14.23
C ILE A 89 6.97 6.80 13.91
N GLY A 90 6.75 5.49 13.86
CA GLY A 90 7.80 4.52 13.50
C GLY A 90 8.33 4.72 12.08
N GLY A 91 7.44 4.99 11.12
CA GLY A 91 7.81 5.29 9.74
C GLY A 91 8.61 6.58 9.60
N LEU A 92 8.23 7.64 10.30
CA LEU A 92 8.98 8.92 10.30
C LEU A 92 10.36 8.76 10.92
N ILE A 93 10.47 8.08 12.07
CA ILE A 93 11.75 7.81 12.72
C ILE A 93 12.65 7.01 11.78
N THR A 94 12.12 5.93 11.20
CA THR A 94 12.85 5.08 10.26
C THR A 94 13.29 5.86 9.02
N GLY A 95 12.41 6.69 8.46
CA GLY A 95 12.72 7.54 7.30
C GLY A 95 13.83 8.55 7.60
N VAL A 96 13.85 9.13 8.80
CA VAL A 96 14.95 10.04 9.22
C VAL A 96 16.26 9.28 9.37
N ILE A 97 16.24 8.08 9.95
CA ILE A 97 17.44 7.24 10.11
C ILE A 97 18.01 6.84 8.73
N LEU A 98 17.17 6.43 7.79
CA LEU A 98 17.59 6.09 6.42
C LEU A 98 18.11 7.28 5.61
N ARG A 99 17.83 8.52 6.06
CA ARG A 99 18.34 9.74 5.42
C ARG A 99 19.78 10.08 5.82
N ILE A 100 20.36 9.37 6.78
CA ILE A 100 21.74 9.59 7.23
C ILE A 100 22.72 9.10 6.13
N PRO A 101 23.78 9.88 5.78
CA PRO A 101 24.70 9.58 4.67
C PRO A 101 25.62 8.36 4.91
N ILE A 102 25.41 7.61 5.99
CA ILE A 102 26.09 6.35 6.27
C ILE A 102 25.46 5.21 5.44
N PHE A 103 24.17 5.32 5.13
CA PHE A 103 23.47 4.37 4.28
C PHE A 103 23.62 4.77 2.82
N ALA A 104 23.88 3.79 1.95
CA ALA A 104 23.96 4.01 0.51
C ALA A 104 22.63 4.56 0.01
N GLN A 105 22.64 5.82 -0.44
CA GLN A 105 21.52 6.43 -1.13
C GLN A 105 21.70 6.18 -2.61
N LYS A 106 20.60 5.83 -3.27
CA LYS A 106 20.58 5.54 -4.69
C LYS A 106 20.60 6.84 -5.48
N ASP A 107 21.38 6.88 -6.57
CA ASP A 107 21.40 8.05 -7.46
C ASP A 107 20.27 7.99 -8.50
N ASN A 108 19.93 6.79 -8.97
CA ASN A 108 18.87 6.56 -9.96
C ASN A 108 17.80 5.59 -9.45
N ASP A 109 16.61 6.11 -9.15
CA ASP A 109 15.48 5.27 -8.74
C ASP A 109 15.10 4.27 -9.85
N PHE A 110 14.74 3.05 -9.46
CA PHE A 110 14.28 1.96 -10.34
C PHE A 110 15.29 1.42 -11.38
N ASP A 111 16.56 1.80 -11.30
CA ASP A 111 17.64 1.24 -12.15
C ASP A 111 18.42 0.09 -11.47
N ASP A 112 18.37 -1.11 -12.02
CA ASP A 112 19.07 -2.26 -11.45
C ASP A 112 20.60 -2.23 -11.69
N GLU A 113 21.11 -1.39 -12.61
CA GLU A 113 22.54 -1.34 -12.96
C GLU A 113 23.45 -1.00 -11.76
N GLU A 114 22.97 -0.17 -10.84
CA GLU A 114 23.73 0.26 -9.67
C GLU A 114 24.05 -0.90 -8.71
N ASN A 115 23.14 -1.87 -8.61
CA ASN A 115 23.27 -3.00 -7.68
C ASN A 115 23.67 -4.31 -8.37
N TRP A 116 23.44 -4.41 -9.68
CA TRP A 116 23.58 -5.66 -10.42
C TRP A 116 24.39 -5.45 -11.70
N ARG A 117 25.21 -6.44 -12.04
CA ARG A 117 25.86 -6.48 -13.35
C ARG A 117 24.84 -6.91 -14.39
N LEU A 118 24.48 -5.99 -15.29
CA LEU A 118 23.57 -6.28 -16.38
C LEU A 118 24.27 -7.02 -17.53
N PRO A 119 23.56 -7.88 -18.28
CA PRO A 119 24.08 -8.44 -19.52
C PRO A 119 24.31 -7.31 -20.55
N GLN A 120 25.46 -7.32 -21.23
CA GLN A 120 25.90 -6.24 -22.14
C GLN A 120 24.96 -5.96 -23.32
N ASN A 121 24.07 -6.91 -23.66
CA ASN A 121 23.21 -6.83 -24.84
C ASN A 121 21.76 -6.45 -24.53
N VAL A 122 21.42 -6.15 -23.27
CA VAL A 122 20.04 -5.86 -22.87
C VAL A 122 19.50 -4.64 -23.61
N HIS A 123 20.23 -3.51 -23.60
CA HIS A 123 19.80 -2.30 -24.29
C HIS A 123 19.67 -2.47 -25.81
N GLU A 124 20.54 -3.25 -26.46
CA GLU A 124 20.46 -3.54 -27.89
C GLU A 124 19.27 -4.46 -28.24
N ILE A 125 19.00 -5.47 -27.41
CA ILE A 125 17.87 -6.40 -27.63
C ILE A 125 16.53 -5.70 -27.41
N PHE A 126 16.41 -4.81 -26.40
CA PHE A 126 15.19 -4.05 -26.18
C PHE A 126 14.98 -2.96 -27.24
N SER A 127 16.01 -2.22 -27.63
CA SER A 127 15.87 -1.19 -28.67
C SER A 127 15.57 -1.76 -30.07
N THR A 128 16.08 -2.96 -30.40
CA THR A 128 15.72 -3.65 -31.66
C THR A 128 14.31 -4.25 -31.63
N ASN A 129 13.85 -4.75 -30.48
CA ASN A 129 12.49 -5.28 -30.34
C ASN A 129 11.41 -4.20 -30.21
N ASP A 130 11.68 -3.07 -29.54
CA ASP A 130 10.75 -1.94 -29.46
C ASP A 130 10.57 -1.29 -30.84
N SER A 131 11.64 -1.22 -31.65
CA SER A 131 11.55 -0.79 -33.05
C SER A 131 10.66 -1.70 -33.91
N TYR A 132 10.55 -2.98 -33.56
CA TYR A 132 9.67 -3.95 -34.23
C TYR A 132 8.22 -3.85 -33.70
N ALA A 133 8.04 -3.61 -32.40
CA ALA A 133 6.72 -3.50 -31.76
C ALA A 133 5.99 -2.17 -32.06
N ASP A 134 6.72 -1.05 -32.19
CA ASP A 134 6.16 0.29 -32.42
C ASP A 134 5.52 0.45 -33.81
N THR A 135 5.88 -0.40 -34.78
CA THR A 135 5.16 -0.44 -36.07
C THR A 135 3.78 -1.10 -36.01
N SER A 136 3.42 -1.74 -34.88
CA SER A 136 2.30 -2.68 -34.86
C SER A 136 1.07 -2.29 -34.04
N LYS A 137 1.09 -1.26 -33.18
CA LYS A 137 -0.10 -0.65 -32.52
C LYS A 137 0.35 0.36 -31.47
N TYR A 138 0.11 1.66 -31.67
CA TYR A 138 -0.44 2.59 -30.66
C TYR A 138 -0.70 3.93 -31.33
N HIS A 139 -1.95 4.17 -31.70
CA HIS A 139 -2.44 5.51 -32.02
C HIS A 139 -2.77 6.18 -30.68
N SER A 140 -1.83 6.96 -30.14
CA SER A 140 -2.03 7.71 -28.90
C SER A 140 -3.01 8.86 -29.11
N PRO A 141 -4.07 9.02 -28.30
CA PRO A 141 -4.80 10.28 -28.23
C PRO A 141 -3.99 11.28 -27.40
N THR A 142 -3.68 12.40 -28.02
CA THR A 142 -3.02 13.58 -27.45
C THR A 142 -3.90 14.18 -26.36
N TYR A 143 -3.36 14.38 -25.15
CA TYR A 143 -3.94 15.29 -24.15
C TYR A 143 -2.91 16.36 -23.81
N LEU A 144 -3.34 17.61 -24.03
CA LEU A 144 -2.71 18.86 -23.59
C LEU A 144 -2.80 19.02 -22.07
#